data_AF-A0A853B3G3-F1
#
_entry.id   AF-A0A853B3G3-F1
#
_cell.length_a   1.000
_cell.length_b   1.000
_cell.length_c   1.000
_cell.angle_alpha   90.00
_cell.angle_beta   90.00
_cell.angle_gamma   90.00
#
_symmetry.space_group_name_H-M   'P 1'
#
loop_
_entity.id
_entity.type
_entity.pdbx_description
1 polymer ?
#
loop_
_entity_poly.entity_id
_entity_poly.type
_entity_poly.pdbx_seq_one_letter_code
_entity_poly.pdbx_strand_id
1 'polypeptide(L)'
;MQIQAINKRARERYGNFVTAMDLVLEALEGLTGLIEKVDDKHQDEGSGWAVATQDELKGFRSQATDELERLRTVAKKYETELVSRDWRV
;
A
#
# COMPACT_ATOMS: atom_id res chain seq x y z
N MET A 1 24.40 11.32 23.32
CA MET A 1 23.22 10.48 23.65
C MET A 1 21.97 10.85 22.85
N GLN A 2 21.54 12.11 22.81
CA GLN A 2 20.31 12.54 22.11
C GLN A 2 20.29 12.20 20.60
N ILE A 3 21.41 12.37 19.90
CA ILE A 3 21.53 12.04 18.46
C ILE A 3 21.31 10.54 18.21
N GLN A 4 21.87 9.66 19.04
CA GLN A 4 21.67 8.21 18.89
C GLN A 4 20.22 7.79 19.14
N ALA A 5 19.53 8.41 20.11
CA ALA A 5 18.11 8.18 20.35
C ALA A 5 17.23 8.63 19.18
N ILE A 6 17.55 9.78 18.56
CA ILE A 6 16.87 10.28 17.35
C ILE A 6 17.07 9.30 16.18
N ASN A 7 18.31 8.86 15.95
CA ASN A 7 18.62 7.91 14.88
C ASN A 7 17.90 6.57 15.07
N LYS A 8 17.83 6.07 16.32
CA LYS A 8 17.05 4.85 16.66
C LYS A 8 15.58 5.03 16.31
N ARG A 9 14.97 6.14 16.73
CA ARG A 9 13.57 6.45 16.44
C ARG A 9 13.30 6.61 14.94
N ALA A 10 14.22 7.21 14.20
CA ALA A 10 14.11 7.37 12.74
C ALA A 10 14.12 6.01 12.03
N ARG A 11 15.02 5.10 12.44
CA ARG A 11 15.07 3.72 11.94
C ARG A 11 13.80 2.95 12.23
N GLU A 12 13.31 3.01 13.48
CA GLU A 12 12.05 2.34 13.88
C GLU A 12 10.86 2.86 13.07
N ARG A 13 10.75 4.18 12.89
CA ARG A 13 9.69 4.78 12.08
C ARG A 13 9.73 4.35 10.63
N TYR A 14 10.93 4.31 10.04
CA TYR A 14 11.09 3.82 8.67
C TYR A 14 10.74 2.34 8.55
N GLY A 15 11.20 1.50 9.48
CA GLY A 15 10.83 0.08 9.53
C GLY A 15 9.32 -0.11 9.60
N ASN A 16 8.65 0.59 10.52
CA ASN A 16 7.18 0.54 10.63
C ASN A 16 6.47 0.98 9.35
N PHE A 17 7.00 2.00 8.66
CA PHE A 17 6.47 2.48 7.39
C PHE A 17 6.61 1.42 6.28
N VAL A 18 7.76 0.75 6.17
CA VAL A 18 7.97 -0.35 5.22
C VAL A 18 7.03 -1.52 5.51
N THR A 19 6.93 -1.94 6.77
CA THR A 19 6.00 -3.01 7.19
C THR A 19 4.54 -2.65 6.91
N ALA A 20 4.15 -1.40 7.09
CA ALA A 20 2.79 -0.95 6.74
C ALA A 20 2.53 -1.06 5.23
N MET A 21 3.51 -0.74 4.39
CA MET A 21 3.38 -0.94 2.93
C MET A 21 3.25 -2.42 2.58
N ASP A 22 4.02 -3.31 3.21
CA ASP A 22 3.90 -4.76 3.00
C ASP A 22 2.49 -5.27 3.37
N LEU A 23 1.94 -4.82 4.50
CA LEU A 23 0.59 -5.18 4.92
C LEU A 23 -0.48 -4.73 3.92
N VAL A 24 -0.33 -3.53 3.35
CA VAL A 24 -1.25 -3.03 2.32
C VAL A 24 -1.14 -3.89 1.05
N LEU A 25 0.07 -4.26 0.64
CA LEU A 25 0.27 -5.12 -0.52
C LEU A 25 -0.40 -6.48 -0.33
N GLU A 26 -0.18 -7.12 0.82
CA GLU A 26 -0.81 -8.41 1.16
C GLU A 26 -2.34 -8.32 1.13
N ALA A 27 -2.90 -7.23 1.67
CA ALA A 27 -4.34 -6.99 1.62
C ALA A 27 -4.85 -6.84 0.18
N LEU A 28 -4.14 -6.11 -0.68
CA LEU A 28 -4.48 -5.95 -2.10
C LEU A 28 -4.39 -7.28 -2.87
N GLU A 29 -3.38 -8.10 -2.60
CA GLU A 29 -3.25 -9.43 -3.18
C GLU A 29 -4.43 -10.33 -2.80
N GLY A 30 -4.84 -10.28 -1.52
CA GLY A 30 -6.00 -10.99 -0.99
C GLY A 30 -7.34 -10.61 -1.66
N LEU A 31 -7.45 -9.41 -2.25
CA LEU A 31 -8.65 -9.00 -2.99
C LEU A 31 -8.84 -9.79 -4.29
N THR A 32 -7.79 -10.38 -4.87
CA THR A 32 -7.86 -11.03 -6.19
C THR A 32 -8.98 -12.07 -6.28
N GLY A 33 -8.97 -13.05 -5.38
CA GLY A 33 -9.98 -14.11 -5.38
C GLY A 33 -11.36 -13.63 -4.94
N LEU A 34 -11.48 -12.47 -4.29
CA LEU A 34 -12.77 -11.86 -3.95
C LEU A 34 -13.38 -11.15 -5.16
N ILE A 35 -12.56 -10.38 -5.88
CA ILE A 35 -12.96 -9.68 -7.10
C ILE A 35 -13.41 -10.69 -8.16
N GLU A 36 -12.68 -11.81 -8.33
CA GLU A 36 -13.04 -12.86 -9.28
C GLU A 36 -14.41 -13.51 -9.02
N LYS A 37 -14.93 -13.43 -7.79
CA LYS A 37 -16.23 -13.96 -7.40
C LYS A 37 -17.38 -12.96 -7.55
N VAL A 38 -17.09 -11.71 -7.88
CA VAL A 38 -18.11 -10.70 -8.14
C VAL A 38 -18.88 -11.09 -9.40
N ASP A 39 -20.20 -11.19 -9.27
CA ASP A 39 -21.11 -11.47 -10.37
C ASP A 39 -21.86 -10.21 -10.77
N ASP A 40 -21.42 -9.60 -11.86
CA ASP A 40 -21.99 -8.35 -12.37
C ASP A 40 -23.42 -8.53 -12.92
N LYS A 41 -23.85 -9.77 -13.23
CA LYS A 41 -25.16 -10.03 -13.86
C LYS A 41 -26.35 -9.79 -12.94
N HIS A 42 -26.14 -9.89 -11.62
CA HIS A 42 -27.19 -9.72 -10.62
C HIS A 42 -27.18 -8.32 -9.97
N GLN A 43 -26.32 -7.40 -10.44
CA GLN A 43 -26.25 -6.05 -9.88
C GLN A 43 -27.48 -5.20 -10.23
N ASP A 44 -28.14 -5.47 -11.36
CA ASP A 44 -29.29 -4.69 -11.85
C ASP A 44 -30.67 -5.15 -11.31
N GLU A 45 -30.76 -6.29 -10.62
CA GLU A 45 -32.06 -6.94 -10.32
C GLU A 45 -32.79 -6.45 -9.04
N GLY A 46 -32.49 -5.25 -8.52
CA GLY A 46 -33.40 -4.60 -7.56
C GLY A 46 -32.79 -3.96 -6.32
N SER A 47 -31.47 -3.74 -6.28
CA SER A 47 -30.84 -2.92 -5.25
C SER A 47 -30.51 -1.56 -5.84
N GLY A 48 -31.13 -0.48 -5.35
CA GLY A 48 -30.84 0.90 -5.79
C GLY A 48 -29.44 1.42 -5.40
N TRP A 49 -28.51 0.53 -5.09
CA TRP A 49 -27.13 0.82 -4.72
C TRP A 49 -26.22 0.46 -5.90
N ALA A 50 -25.50 1.45 -6.42
CA ALA A 50 -24.45 1.21 -7.39
C ALA A 50 -23.28 0.50 -6.69
N VAL A 51 -23.04 -0.76 -7.06
CA VAL A 51 -21.84 -1.50 -6.68
C VAL A 51 -20.87 -1.43 -7.86
N ALA A 52 -19.58 -1.29 -7.60
CA ALA A 52 -18.57 -1.34 -8.66
C ALA A 52 -18.60 -2.70 -9.35
N THR A 53 -18.47 -2.69 -10.67
CA THR A 53 -18.35 -3.92 -11.48
C THR A 53 -17.04 -4.65 -11.16
N GLN A 54 -16.98 -5.92 -11.49
CA GLN A 54 -15.76 -6.72 -11.34
C GLN A 54 -14.56 -6.06 -12.04
N ASP A 55 -14.75 -5.52 -13.24
CA ASP A 55 -13.66 -4.91 -14.00
C ASP A 55 -13.19 -3.57 -13.40
N GLU A 56 -14.11 -2.77 -12.86
CA GLU A 56 -13.74 -1.58 -12.09
C GLU A 56 -12.94 -1.94 -10.84
N LEU A 57 -13.35 -2.98 -10.11
CA LEU A 57 -12.62 -3.46 -8.93
C LEU A 57 -11.22 -3.97 -9.27
N LYS A 58 -11.06 -4.70 -10.40
CA LYS A 58 -9.72 -5.08 -10.92
C LYS A 58 -8.88 -3.84 -11.21
N GLY A 59 -9.49 -2.82 -11.84
CA GLY A 59 -8.86 -1.53 -12.14
C GLY A 59 -8.38 -0.81 -10.89
N PHE A 60 -9.25 -0.66 -9.88
CA PHE A 60 -8.90 -0.01 -8.62
C PHE A 60 -7.77 -0.75 -7.88
N ARG A 61 -7.82 -2.08 -7.83
CA ARG A 61 -6.75 -2.88 -7.23
C ARG A 61 -5.43 -2.65 -7.96
N SER A 62 -5.42 -2.71 -9.30
CA SER A 62 -4.21 -2.47 -10.10
C SER A 62 -3.63 -1.09 -9.84
N GLN A 63 -4.47 -0.05 -9.87
CA GLN A 63 -4.04 1.32 -9.62
C GLN A 63 -3.48 1.49 -8.20
N ALA A 64 -4.11 0.90 -7.20
CA ALA A 64 -3.63 0.95 -5.83
C ALA A 64 -2.26 0.27 -5.66
N THR A 65 -2.07 -0.89 -6.31
CA THR A 65 -0.78 -1.59 -6.33
C THR A 65 0.29 -0.73 -7.00
N ASP A 66 0.00 -0.13 -8.16
CA ASP A 66 0.95 0.74 -8.88
C ASP A 66 1.37 1.95 -8.05
N GLU A 67 0.43 2.62 -7.39
CA GLU A 67 0.75 3.76 -6.52
C GLU A 67 1.55 3.34 -5.28
N LEU A 68 1.29 2.15 -4.72
CA LEU A 68 2.07 1.59 -3.62
C LEU A 68 3.51 1.28 -4.05
N GLU A 69 3.72 0.75 -5.26
CA GLU A 69 5.06 0.52 -5.82
C GLU A 69 5.83 1.82 -6.08
N ARG A 70 5.13 2.86 -6.57
CA ARG A 70 5.72 4.21 -6.70
C ARG A 70 6.15 4.75 -5.34
N LEU A 71 5.29 4.64 -4.32
CA LEU A 71 5.62 5.04 -2.96
C LEU A 71 6.85 4.28 -2.43
N ARG A 72 6.91 2.97 -2.62
CA ARG A 72 8.05 2.13 -2.25
C ARG A 72 9.35 2.55 -2.96
N THR A 73 9.27 2.91 -4.24
CA THR A 73 10.43 3.39 -5.01
C THR A 73 10.96 4.70 -4.44
N VAL A 74 10.07 5.65 -4.14
CA VAL A 74 10.44 6.92 -3.51
C VAL A 74 11.02 6.68 -2.11
N ALA A 75 10.40 5.80 -1.32
CA ALA A 75 10.87 5.45 0.03
C ALA A 75 12.30 4.91 0.01
N LYS A 76 12.63 4.02 -0.92
CA LYS A 76 13.97 3.44 -1.08
C LYS A 76 15.03 4.48 -1.42
N LYS A 77 14.67 5.49 -2.22
CA LYS A 77 15.54 6.64 -2.50
C LYS A 77 15.83 7.43 -1.22
N TYR A 78 14.80 7.72 -0.43
CA TYR A 78 14.95 8.41 0.85
C TYR A 78 15.73 7.59 1.88
N GLU A 79 15.56 6.28 1.92
CA GLU A 79 16.36 5.39 2.77
C GLU A 79 17.85 5.54 2.48
N THR A 80 18.23 5.60 1.20
CA THR A 80 19.64 5.77 0.81
C THR A 80 20.20 7.10 1.31
N GLU A 81 19.40 8.17 1.29
CA GLU A 81 19.78 9.46 1.86
C GLU A 81 19.86 9.42 3.40
N LEU A 82 18.89 8.77 4.06
CA LEU A 82 18.91 8.62 5.52
C LEU A 82 20.12 7.80 5.96
N VAL A 83 20.45 6.72 5.26
CA VAL A 83 21.62 5.89 5.54
C VAL A 83 22.91 6.69 5.36
N SER A 84 23.05 7.49 4.29
CA SER A 84 24.25 8.31 4.07
C SER A 84 24.43 9.40 5.14
N ARG A 85 23.34 9.81 5.79
CA ARG A 85 23.31 10.78 6.90
C ARG A 85 23.33 10.13 8.28
N ASP A 86 23.61 8.83 8.39
CA ASP A 86 23.54 8.07 9.66
C ASP A 86 22.19 8.18 10.37
N TRP A 87 21.09 8.30 9.60
CA TRP A 87 19.72 8.49 10.07
C TRP A 87 19.48 9.81 10.82
N ARG A 88 20.35 10.79 10.60
CA ARG A 88 20.18 12.16 11.10
C ARG A 88 19.16 12.89 10.24
N VAL A 89 17.91 12.87 10.69
CA VAL A 89 16.79 13.63 10.12
C VAL A 89 16.98 15.11 10.41
#